data_AF-A0A2G8K2D1-F1
#
_entry.id   AF-A0A2G8K2D1-F1
#
_cell.length_a   1.000
_cell.length_b   1.000
_cell.length_c   1.000
_cell.angle_alpha   90.00
_cell.angle_beta   90.00
_cell.angle_gamma   90.00
#
_symmetry.space_group_name_H-M   'P 1'
#
loop_
_entity.id
_entity.type
_entity.pdbx_description
1 polymer ?
#
loop_
_entity_poly.entity_id
_entity_poly.type
_entity_poly.pdbx_seq_one_letter_code
_entity_poly.pdbx_strand_id
1 'polypeptide(L)'
;MTVVWLALDVIFDAIYVFDIIIQLRTGYLEHGILVTDGRRLIKKYIKSIYFICDALSLLPVYLVSCKIFKIDRPLLKCPRFLKVYRARQFSSKVESAALHPNGVRIFNLVHVLFLLTHWFAAVYFLVSERIGFGEGDWVHPNTTGGYNHTSRQYLASFYWSTITLTTIGDIPRPESNWE
;
A
#
# COMPACT_ATOMS: atom_id res chain seq x y z
N MET A 1 -13.21 -16.03 -1.30
CA MET A 1 -13.22 -14.76 -0.55
C MET A 1 -14.45 -14.69 0.35
N THR A 2 -14.33 -14.26 1.61
CA THR A 2 -15.52 -14.05 2.46
C THR A 2 -16.23 -12.75 2.07
N VAL A 3 -17.55 -12.71 2.23
CA VAL A 3 -18.42 -11.56 1.89
C VAL A 3 -17.93 -10.26 2.53
N VAL A 4 -17.32 -10.35 3.72
CA VAL A 4 -16.76 -9.21 4.46
C VAL A 4 -15.66 -8.49 3.67
N TRP A 5 -14.72 -9.22 3.07
CA TRP A 5 -13.63 -8.60 2.31
C TRP A 5 -14.13 -7.87 1.06
N LEU A 6 -15.11 -8.45 0.39
CA LEU A 6 -15.75 -7.83 -0.77
C LEU A 6 -16.51 -6.56 -0.37
N ALA A 7 -17.26 -6.59 0.73
CA ALA A 7 -17.97 -5.41 1.22
C ALA A 7 -17.00 -4.27 1.56
N LEU A 8 -15.88 -4.57 2.23
CA LEU A 8 -14.83 -3.59 2.52
C LEU A 8 -14.23 -3.02 1.23
N ASP A 9 -13.90 -3.86 0.24
CA ASP A 9 -13.37 -3.42 -1.04
C ASP A 9 -14.32 -2.42 -1.73
N VAL A 10 -15.62 -2.72 -1.76
CA VAL A 10 -16.64 -1.84 -2.36
C VAL A 10 -16.76 -0.51 -1.62
N ILE A 11 -16.71 -0.53 -0.28
CA ILE A 11 -16.75 0.69 0.54
C ILE A 11 -15.54 1.58 0.22
N PHE A 12 -14.34 1.03 0.15
CA PHE A 12 -13.14 1.81 -0.18
C PHE A 12 -13.16 2.34 -1.62
N ASP A 13 -13.66 1.56 -2.58
CA ASP A 13 -13.83 2.03 -3.97
C ASP A 13 -14.84 3.20 -4.03
N ALA A 14 -15.94 3.15 -3.24
CA ALA A 14 -16.89 4.25 -3.14
C ALA A 14 -16.25 5.52 -2.52
N ILE A 15 -15.41 5.37 -1.50
CA ILE A 15 -14.64 6.48 -0.90
C ILE A 15 -13.70 7.10 -1.95
N TYR A 16 -13.06 6.28 -2.79
CA TYR A 16 -12.15 6.77 -3.83
C TYR A 16 -12.89 7.56 -4.91
N VAL A 17 -14.08 7.10 -5.31
CA VAL A 17 -14.95 7.83 -6.25
C VAL A 17 -15.40 9.16 -5.63
N PHE A 18 -15.82 9.15 -4.36
CA PHE A 18 -16.22 10.37 -3.66
C PHE A 18 -15.08 11.39 -3.56
N ASP A 19 -13.86 10.92 -3.27
CA ASP A 19 -12.67 11.78 -3.25
C ASP A 19 -12.42 12.43 -4.62
N ILE A 20 -12.59 11.71 -5.74
CA ILE A 20 -12.48 12.30 -7.10
C ILE A 20 -13.54 13.40 -7.32
N ILE A 21 -14.77 13.18 -6.86
CA ILE A 21 -15.84 14.19 -6.97
C ILE A 21 -15.46 15.47 -6.22
N ILE A 22 -14.87 15.34 -5.02
CA ILE A 22 -14.35 16.48 -4.27
C ILE A 22 -13.19 17.15 -5.01
N GLN A 23 -12.27 16.37 -5.58
CA GLN A 23 -11.11 16.88 -6.31
C GLN A 23 -11.50 17.69 -7.55
N LEU A 24 -12.55 17.28 -8.27
CA LEU A 24 -13.11 18.03 -9.40
C LEU A 24 -13.61 19.43 -9.02
N ARG A 25 -13.93 19.65 -7.74
CA ARG A 25 -14.40 20.93 -7.18
C ARG A 25 -13.38 21.62 -6.28
N THR A 26 -12.19 21.06 -6.13
CA THR A 26 -11.18 21.62 -5.23
C THR A 26 -10.51 22.84 -5.88
N GLY A 27 -10.60 23.99 -5.21
CA GLY A 27 -9.98 25.24 -5.64
C GLY A 27 -8.44 25.16 -5.66
N TYR A 28 -7.82 25.94 -6.54
CA TYR A 28 -6.36 26.07 -6.57
C TYR A 28 -5.97 27.54 -6.57
N LEU A 29 -4.74 27.81 -6.14
CA LEU A 29 -4.15 29.14 -6.16
C LEU A 29 -3.49 29.40 -7.52
N GLU A 30 -3.88 30.48 -8.19
CA GLU A 30 -3.28 30.99 -9.42
C GLU A 30 -2.76 32.41 -9.13
N HIS A 31 -1.44 32.62 -9.17
CA HIS A 31 -0.82 33.90 -8.82
C HIS A 31 -1.22 34.46 -7.44
N GLY A 32 -1.46 33.59 -6.45
CA GLY A 32 -1.87 33.98 -5.10
C GLY A 32 -3.38 34.22 -4.93
N ILE A 33 -4.17 34.14 -6.01
CA ILE A 33 -5.63 34.29 -5.96
C ILE A 33 -6.27 32.89 -5.99
N LEU A 34 -7.23 32.65 -5.09
CA LEU A 34 -8.00 31.41 -5.08
C LEU A 34 -9.00 31.42 -6.24
N VAL A 35 -8.80 30.53 -7.21
CA VAL A 35 -9.73 30.33 -8.33
C VAL A 35 -10.76 29.28 -7.93
N THR A 36 -12.05 29.60 -8.00
CA THR A 36 -13.17 28.71 -7.66
C THR A 36 -14.08 28.38 -8.85
N ASP A 37 -13.76 28.88 -10.05
CA ASP A 37 -14.54 28.66 -11.27
C ASP A 37 -14.63 27.17 -11.63
N GLY A 38 -15.79 26.54 -11.42
CA GLY A 38 -15.96 25.10 -11.59
C GLY A 38 -15.50 24.54 -12.96
N ARG A 39 -15.73 25.28 -14.06
CA ARG A 39 -15.26 24.87 -15.40
C ARG A 39 -13.74 24.87 -15.53
N ARG A 40 -13.05 25.80 -14.87
CA ARG A 40 -11.58 25.88 -14.87
C ARG A 40 -10.97 24.79 -14.00
N LEU A 41 -11.57 24.52 -12.83
CA LEU A 41 -11.16 23.45 -11.92
C LEU A 41 -11.18 22.09 -12.62
N ILE A 42 -12.31 21.73 -13.24
CA ILE A 42 -12.48 20.45 -13.93
C ILE A 42 -11.45 20.29 -15.07
N LYS A 43 -11.30 21.32 -15.92
CA LYS A 43 -10.35 21.28 -17.04
C LYS A 43 -8.91 21.08 -16.57
N LYS A 44 -8.52 21.73 -15.47
CA LYS A 44 -7.18 21.59 -14.90
C LYS A 44 -6.96 20.20 -14.30
N TYR A 45 -7.94 19.69 -13.54
CA TYR A 45 -7.84 18.37 -12.91
C TYR A 45 -7.74 17.25 -13.95
N ILE A 46 -8.60 17.24 -14.98
CA ILE A 46 -8.58 16.21 -16.04
C ILE A 46 -7.25 16.17 -16.80
N LYS A 47 -6.61 17.33 -17.00
CA LYS A 47 -5.29 17.42 -17.65
C LYS A 47 -4.13 17.02 -16.74
N SER A 48 -4.36 16.85 -15.44
CA SER A 48 -3.32 16.54 -14.47
C SER A 48 -2.99 15.06 -14.44
N ILE A 49 -1.74 14.73 -14.11
CA ILE A 49 -1.29 13.36 -13.82
C ILE A 49 -2.13 12.75 -12.67
N TYR A 50 -2.63 13.56 -11.74
CA TYR A 50 -3.46 13.08 -10.63
C TYR A 50 -4.75 12.40 -11.11
N PHE A 51 -5.38 12.90 -12.18
CA PHE A 51 -6.56 12.25 -12.75
C PHE A 51 -6.21 10.87 -13.34
N ILE A 52 -5.04 10.74 -13.99
CA ILE A 52 -4.56 9.46 -14.50
C ILE A 52 -4.30 8.49 -13.36
N CYS A 53 -3.62 8.92 -12.29
CA CYS A 53 -3.39 8.10 -11.10
C CYS A 53 -4.70 7.65 -10.45
N ASP A 54 -5.67 8.55 -10.31
CA ASP A 54 -6.99 8.23 -9.74
C ASP A 54 -7.77 7.25 -10.63
N ALA A 55 -7.80 7.47 -11.94
CA ALA A 55 -8.46 6.58 -12.90
C ALA A 55 -7.84 5.17 -12.89
N LEU A 56 -6.50 5.08 -12.90
CA LEU A 56 -5.80 3.80 -12.82
C LEU A 56 -6.02 3.09 -11.48
N SER A 57 -6.14 3.84 -10.38
CA SER A 57 -6.40 3.27 -9.04
C SER A 57 -7.78 2.66 -8.88
N LEU A 58 -8.76 3.16 -9.65
CA LEU A 58 -10.15 2.70 -9.66
C LEU A 58 -10.44 1.65 -10.75
N LEU A 59 -9.44 1.27 -11.57
CA LEU A 59 -9.69 0.29 -12.61
C LEU A 59 -10.22 -1.00 -11.98
N PRO A 60 -11.36 -1.53 -12.45
CA PRO A 60 -11.97 -2.73 -11.90
C PRO A 60 -11.23 -3.99 -12.35
N VAL A 61 -9.90 -3.93 -12.55
CA VAL A 61 -9.05 -5.05 -12.97
C VAL A 61 -9.31 -6.25 -12.08
N TYR A 62 -9.41 -6.04 -10.76
CA TYR A 62 -9.72 -7.11 -9.82
C TYR A 62 -11.12 -7.72 -10.01
N LEU A 63 -12.17 -6.89 -10.15
CA LEU A 63 -13.55 -7.37 -10.34
C LEU A 63 -13.75 -8.08 -11.67
N VAL A 64 -13.12 -7.56 -12.73
CA VAL A 64 -13.14 -8.14 -14.07
C VAL A 64 -12.38 -9.47 -14.07
N SER A 65 -11.19 -9.54 -13.47
CA SER A 65 -10.41 -10.78 -13.38
C SER A 65 -11.08 -11.86 -12.54
N CYS A 66 -11.70 -11.50 -11.41
CA CYS A 66 -12.41 -12.43 -10.56
C CYS A 66 -13.68 -12.99 -11.25
N LYS A 67 -14.50 -12.13 -11.87
CA LYS A 67 -15.75 -12.57 -12.53
C LYS A 67 -15.53 -13.30 -13.85
N ILE A 68 -14.60 -12.85 -14.69
CA ILE A 68 -14.42 -13.39 -16.05
C ILE A 68 -13.48 -14.60 -16.04
N PHE A 69 -12.37 -14.50 -15.30
CA PHE A 69 -11.29 -15.51 -15.36
C PHE A 69 -11.26 -16.43 -14.13
N LYS A 70 -12.06 -16.16 -13.07
CA LYS A 70 -12.02 -16.89 -11.78
C LYS A 70 -10.62 -16.96 -11.17
N ILE A 71 -9.76 -16.00 -11.49
CA ILE A 71 -8.40 -15.91 -10.97
C ILE A 71 -8.42 -14.97 -9.75
N ASP A 72 -8.39 -15.53 -8.55
CA ASP A 72 -8.28 -14.79 -7.30
C ASP A 72 -6.81 -14.55 -6.97
N ARG A 73 -6.17 -13.58 -7.64
CA ARG A 73 -4.81 -13.12 -7.27
C ARG A 73 -4.87 -11.77 -6.54
N PRO A 74 -4.46 -11.70 -5.26
CA PRO A 74 -4.50 -10.45 -4.49
C PRO A 74 -3.57 -9.37 -5.08
N LEU A 75 -2.53 -9.77 -5.81
CA LEU A 75 -1.61 -8.86 -6.52
C LEU A 75 -2.30 -7.99 -7.58
N LEU A 76 -3.48 -8.40 -8.08
CA LEU A 76 -4.24 -7.59 -9.05
C LEU A 76 -4.85 -6.32 -8.41
N LYS A 77 -4.81 -6.21 -7.08
CA LYS A 77 -5.24 -5.01 -6.34
C LYS A 77 -4.13 -3.95 -6.23
N CYS A 78 -2.91 -4.24 -6.67
CA CYS A 78 -1.77 -3.32 -6.58
C CYS A 78 -1.98 -1.93 -7.24
N PRO A 79 -2.80 -1.75 -8.30
CA PRO A 79 -3.07 -0.41 -8.84
C PRO A 79 -3.63 0.58 -7.81
N ARG A 80 -4.27 0.09 -6.73
CA ARG A 80 -4.76 0.94 -5.63
C ARG A 80 -3.65 1.70 -4.90
N PHE A 81 -2.40 1.22 -4.93
CA PHE A 81 -1.25 1.91 -4.35
C PHE A 81 -0.89 3.20 -5.07
N LEU A 82 -1.35 3.41 -6.31
CA LEU A 82 -1.14 4.66 -7.05
C LEU A 82 -1.71 5.87 -6.30
N LYS A 83 -2.73 5.68 -5.45
CA LYS A 83 -3.33 6.75 -4.64
C LYS A 83 -2.45 7.23 -3.47
N VAL A 84 -1.25 6.67 -3.28
CA VAL A 84 -0.27 7.10 -2.25
C VAL A 84 0.09 8.59 -2.36
N TYR A 85 -0.05 9.20 -3.55
CA TYR A 85 0.15 10.64 -3.73
C TYR A 85 -0.76 11.46 -2.80
N ARG A 86 -1.99 10.99 -2.55
CA ARG A 86 -2.98 11.66 -1.71
C ARG A 86 -2.56 11.65 -0.25
N ALA A 87 -2.01 10.52 0.21
CA ALA A 87 -1.43 10.41 1.55
C ALA A 87 -0.27 11.39 1.74
N ARG A 88 0.61 11.53 0.75
CA ARG A 88 1.72 12.52 0.79
C ARG A 88 1.20 13.96 0.86
N GLN A 89 0.20 14.31 0.06
CA GLN A 89 -0.42 15.65 0.12
C GLN A 89 -1.07 15.91 1.48
N PHE A 90 -1.73 14.90 2.05
CA PHE A 90 -2.32 14.99 3.38
C PHE A 90 -1.24 15.19 4.45
N SER A 91 -0.20 14.35 4.47
CA SER A 91 0.91 14.49 5.42
C SER A 91 1.56 15.87 5.35
N SER A 92 1.78 16.42 4.16
CA SER A 92 2.33 17.77 3.99
C SER A 92 1.40 18.87 4.54
N LYS A 93 0.08 18.75 4.33
CA LYS A 93 -0.90 19.69 4.89
C LYS A 93 -0.95 19.61 6.42
N VAL A 94 -0.99 18.39 6.97
CA VAL A 94 -0.98 18.17 8.42
C VAL A 94 0.30 18.73 9.04
N GLU A 95 1.45 18.51 8.40
CA GLU A 95 2.72 19.07 8.87
C GLU A 95 2.69 20.60 8.89
N SER A 96 2.16 21.25 7.84
CA SER A 96 2.06 22.71 7.77
C SER A 96 1.09 23.32 8.79
N ALA A 97 0.08 22.56 9.21
CA ALA A 97 -0.94 22.99 10.16
C ALA A 97 -0.61 22.61 11.62
N ALA A 98 0.39 21.76 11.85
CA ALA A 98 0.71 21.24 13.16
C ALA A 98 1.45 22.26 14.04
N LEU A 99 1.08 22.31 15.33
CA LEU A 99 1.79 23.08 16.36
C LEU A 99 3.25 22.59 16.53
N HIS A 100 3.48 21.29 16.34
CA HIS A 100 4.78 20.65 16.47
C HIS A 100 5.18 19.89 15.20
N PRO A 101 5.75 20.57 14.19
CA PRO A 101 6.06 19.97 12.89
C PRO A 101 7.08 18.82 12.99
N ASN A 102 8.05 18.92 13.90
CA ASN A 102 9.05 17.86 14.11
C ASN A 102 8.42 16.54 14.60
N GLY A 103 7.39 16.62 15.45
CA GLY A 103 6.67 15.42 15.91
C GLY A 103 5.93 14.73 14.77
N VAL A 104 5.27 15.50 13.90
CA VAL A 104 4.59 14.98 12.70
C VAL A 104 5.59 14.36 11.73
N ARG A 105 6.78 14.96 11.55
CA ARG A 105 7.86 14.39 10.73
C ARG A 105 8.31 13.03 11.24
N ILE A 106 8.58 12.91 12.55
CA ILE A 106 8.98 11.64 13.17
C ILE A 106 7.89 10.59 13.00
N PHE A 107 6.63 10.96 13.26
CA PHE A 107 5.50 10.05 13.08
C PHE A 107 5.38 9.53 11.63
N ASN A 108 5.45 10.44 10.64
CA ASN A 108 5.41 10.06 9.22
C ASN A 108 6.58 9.14 8.86
N LEU A 109 7.78 9.40 9.39
CA LEU A 109 8.96 8.56 9.15
C LEU A 109 8.77 7.15 9.73
N VAL A 110 8.36 7.05 11.00
CA VAL A 110 8.09 5.77 11.66
C VAL A 110 7.00 4.99 10.92
N HIS A 111 5.94 5.67 10.49
CA HIS A 111 4.87 5.05 9.71
C HIS A 111 5.37 4.47 8.38
N VAL A 112 6.20 5.23 7.64
CA VAL A 112 6.79 4.76 6.38
C VAL A 112 7.72 3.57 6.62
N LEU A 113 8.55 3.61 7.68
CA LEU A 113 9.42 2.49 8.04
C LEU A 113 8.61 1.22 8.39
N PHE A 114 7.53 1.35 9.14
CA PHE A 114 6.63 0.24 9.46
C PHE A 114 5.97 -0.38 8.22
N LEU A 115 5.55 0.45 7.26
CA LEU A 115 5.00 -0.05 6.00
C LEU A 115 6.07 -0.80 5.18
N LEU A 116 7.31 -0.29 5.17
CA LEU A 116 8.42 -0.94 4.48
C LEU A 116 8.71 -2.32 5.08
N THR A 117 8.80 -2.43 6.40
CA THR A 117 9.01 -3.73 7.08
C THR A 117 7.87 -4.71 6.81
N HIS A 118 6.62 -4.25 6.81
CA HIS A 118 5.48 -5.09 6.45
C HIS A 118 5.59 -5.63 5.01
N TRP A 119 5.96 -4.79 4.04
CA TRP A 119 6.10 -5.20 2.64
C TRP A 119 7.23 -6.19 2.44
N PHE A 120 8.40 -5.93 3.02
CA PHE A 120 9.54 -6.85 2.95
C PHE A 120 9.22 -8.19 3.61
N ALA A 121 8.51 -8.18 4.75
CA ALA A 121 8.03 -9.40 5.39
C ALA A 121 7.07 -10.20 4.49
N ALA A 122 6.12 -9.52 3.83
CA ALA A 122 5.19 -10.16 2.92
C ALA A 122 5.89 -10.75 1.68
N VAL A 123 6.87 -10.03 1.12
CA VAL A 123 7.69 -10.52 -0.01
C VAL A 123 8.51 -11.74 0.42
N TYR A 124 9.18 -11.68 1.57
CA TYR A 124 9.94 -12.81 2.11
C TYR A 124 9.07 -14.07 2.29
N PHE A 125 7.86 -13.90 2.81
CA PHE A 125 6.91 -15.01 2.94
C PHE A 125 6.49 -15.58 1.57
N LEU A 126 6.23 -14.72 0.57
CA LEU A 126 5.86 -15.15 -0.78
C LEU A 126 7.02 -15.85 -1.52
N VAL A 127 8.26 -15.39 -1.32
CA VAL A 127 9.46 -16.05 -1.86
C VAL A 127 9.64 -17.41 -1.19
N SER A 128 9.47 -17.48 0.13
CA SER A 128 9.55 -18.73 0.89
C SER A 128 8.48 -19.74 0.46
N GLU A 129 7.26 -19.29 0.12
CA GLU A 129 6.21 -20.14 -0.44
C GLU A 129 6.58 -20.72 -1.81
N ARG A 130 7.37 -19.99 -2.61
CA ARG A 130 7.79 -20.42 -3.96
C ARG A 130 8.96 -21.39 -3.95
N ILE A 131 9.88 -21.24 -3.00
CA ILE A 131 11.01 -22.15 -2.79
C ILE A 131 10.50 -23.43 -2.13
N GLY A 132 9.71 -23.30 -1.06
CA GLY A 132 9.23 -24.41 -0.25
C GLY A 132 9.56 -24.15 1.23
N PHE A 133 8.55 -24.20 2.10
CA PHE A 133 8.77 -23.90 3.52
C PHE A 133 9.68 -24.93 4.18
N GLY A 134 10.77 -24.46 4.79
CA GLY A 134 11.75 -25.31 5.48
C GLY A 134 12.71 -26.08 4.58
N GLU A 135 12.82 -25.73 3.29
CA GLU A 135 13.79 -26.35 2.36
C GLU A 135 15.22 -25.77 2.49
N GLY A 136 15.44 -24.77 3.34
CA GLY A 136 16.76 -24.21 3.66
C GLY A 136 16.75 -23.38 4.95
N ASP A 137 17.93 -23.08 5.49
CA ASP A 137 18.07 -22.36 6.78
C ASP A 137 17.59 -20.90 6.69
N TRP A 138 17.69 -20.28 5.52
CA TRP A 138 17.23 -18.90 5.26
C TRP A 138 15.71 -18.77 5.10
N VAL A 139 15.06 -19.82 4.59
CA VAL A 139 13.64 -19.81 4.19
C VAL A 139 12.73 -19.85 5.42
N HIS A 140 11.51 -19.32 5.29
CA HIS A 140 10.55 -19.35 6.40
C HIS A 140 10.36 -20.79 6.92
N PRO A 141 10.40 -21.01 8.25
CA PRO A 141 10.22 -22.33 8.85
C PRO A 141 8.94 -23.02 8.39
N ASN A 142 8.93 -24.35 8.45
CA ASN A 142 7.77 -25.13 8.04
C ASN A 142 6.51 -24.65 8.80
N THR A 143 5.43 -24.44 8.06
CA THR A 143 4.16 -23.93 8.59
C THR A 143 3.42 -24.97 9.44
N THR A 144 3.88 -26.23 9.43
CA THR A 144 3.37 -27.33 10.24
C THR A 144 3.97 -27.34 11.65
N GLY A 145 3.12 -27.43 12.68
CA GLY A 145 3.52 -27.48 14.09
C GLY A 145 3.44 -26.11 14.80
N GLY A 146 4.56 -25.57 15.26
CA GLY A 146 4.62 -24.33 16.06
C GLY A 146 4.11 -23.07 15.33
N TYR A 147 4.07 -23.10 14.00
CA TYR A 147 3.65 -22.01 13.11
C TYR A 147 2.28 -22.24 12.46
N ASN A 148 1.43 -23.08 13.04
CA ASN A 148 0.08 -23.36 12.51
C ASN A 148 -0.84 -22.11 12.44
N HIS A 149 -0.54 -21.08 13.24
CA HIS A 149 -1.32 -19.84 13.26
C HIS A 149 -0.71 -18.78 12.35
N THR A 150 -1.56 -18.12 11.54
CA THR A 150 -1.17 -17.00 10.65
C THR A 150 -0.45 -15.87 11.38
N SER A 151 -0.81 -15.60 12.65
CA SER A 151 -0.14 -14.58 13.47
C SER A 151 1.32 -14.91 13.74
N ARG A 152 1.65 -16.19 13.96
CA ARG A 152 3.02 -16.62 14.20
C ARG A 152 3.85 -16.61 12.92
N GLN A 153 3.26 -17.01 11.80
CA GLN A 153 3.89 -16.90 10.47
C GLN A 153 4.21 -15.44 10.14
N TYR A 154 3.22 -14.55 10.31
CA TYR A 154 3.40 -13.12 10.09
C TYR A 154 4.48 -12.52 11.01
N LEU A 155 4.46 -12.86 12.31
CA LEU A 155 5.44 -12.34 13.25
C LEU A 155 6.86 -12.80 12.94
N ALA A 156 7.05 -14.05 12.48
CA ALA A 156 8.35 -14.56 12.06
C ALA A 156 8.89 -13.82 10.83
N SER A 157 8.07 -13.66 9.78
CA SER A 157 8.45 -12.87 8.61
C SER A 157 8.71 -11.40 8.93
N PHE A 158 7.91 -10.82 9.84
CA PHE A 158 8.09 -9.44 10.28
C PHE A 158 9.36 -9.23 11.09
N TYR A 159 9.69 -10.19 11.96
CA TYR A 159 10.96 -10.23 12.69
C TYR A 159 12.14 -10.29 11.73
N TRP A 160 12.13 -11.24 10.78
CA TRP A 160 13.15 -11.37 9.74
C TRP A 160 13.33 -10.07 8.95
N SER A 161 12.23 -9.45 8.52
CA SER A 161 12.31 -8.20 7.78
C SER A 161 12.87 -7.05 8.62
N THR A 162 12.54 -6.99 9.92
CA THR A 162 13.00 -5.93 10.81
C THR A 162 14.51 -6.00 10.99
N ILE A 163 15.05 -7.16 11.35
CA ILE A 163 16.49 -7.33 11.59
C ILE A 163 17.34 -7.13 10.33
N THR A 164 16.80 -7.48 9.15
CA THR A 164 17.42 -7.20 7.86
C THR A 164 17.44 -5.71 7.56
N LEU A 165 16.29 -5.01 7.71
CA LEU A 165 16.19 -3.58 7.40
C LEU A 165 16.94 -2.69 8.41
N THR A 166 17.03 -3.10 9.67
CA THR A 166 17.82 -2.41 10.69
C THR A 166 19.29 -2.82 10.69
N THR A 167 19.71 -3.63 9.72
CA THR A 167 21.10 -4.11 9.54
C THR A 167 21.70 -4.74 10.80
N ILE A 168 20.88 -5.41 11.62
CA ILE A 168 21.36 -6.18 12.79
C ILE A 168 21.98 -7.49 12.31
N GLY A 169 21.40 -8.11 11.27
CA GLY A 169 22.06 -9.12 10.44
C GLY A 169 22.28 -10.50 11.08
N ASP A 170 21.61 -10.82 12.19
CA ASP A 170 21.69 -12.14 12.84
C ASP A 170 20.71 -13.14 12.20
N ILE A 171 20.83 -13.33 10.89
CA ILE A 171 20.05 -14.30 10.10
C ILE A 171 20.97 -15.21 9.29
N PRO A 172 20.55 -16.47 9.07
CA PRO A 172 21.22 -17.36 8.14
C PRO A 172 21.39 -16.70 6.77
N ARG A 173 22.45 -17.03 6.06
CA ARG A 173 22.77 -16.44 4.75
C ARG A 173 21.95 -17.15 3.67
N PRO A 174 21.58 -16.44 2.58
CA PRO A 174 20.95 -17.09 1.44
C PRO A 174 21.88 -18.16 0.86
N GLU A 175 21.32 -19.31 0.50
CA GLU A 175 22.05 -20.48 0.02
C GLU A 175 21.92 -20.63 -1.51
N SER A 176 20.86 -20.09 -2.11
CA SER A 176 20.60 -20.19 -3.55
C SER A 176 20.69 -18.84 -4.28
N ASN A 177 20.96 -18.86 -5.59
CA ASN A 177 21.07 -17.66 -6.43
C ASN A 177 19.76 -16.87 -6.58
N TRP A 178 18.64 -17.44 -6.13
CA TRP A 178 17.31 -16.86 -6.23
C TRP A 178 16.85 -16.19 -4.91
N GLU A 179 17.65 -16.34 -3.84
CA GLU A 179 17.46 -15.74 -2.51
C GLU A 179 18.27 -14.43 -2.37
#